data_AF-A0A8A1MHS4-F1
#
_entry.id   AF-A0A8A1MHS4-F1
#
_cell.length_a   1.000
_cell.length_b   1.000
_cell.length_c   1.000
_cell.angle_alpha   90.00
_cell.angle_beta   90.00
_cell.angle_gamma   90.00
#
_symmetry.space_group_name_H-M   'P 1'
#
loop_
_entity.id
_entity.type
_entity.pdbx_description
1 polymer ?
#
loop_
_entity_poly.entity_id
_entity_poly.type
_entity_poly.pdbx_seq_one_letter_code
_entity_poly.pdbx_strand_id
1 'polypeptide(L)'
;ELMATVYRKIEREKALITAATNMRQSTDNPLVQQRVDANIRDSRKNIVYLEEKMRELQIRKMGRDGGQSPDQPGSPASPRGASRGYGSGPPPPPKDDGGRYASNDRGDYGDVGPGGYSQGGTGAMPPRAPYGDPRPDTSIPKARPNFSKLGKLS
;
A
#
# COMPACT_ATOMS: atom_id res chain seq x y z
N GLU A 1 21.25 15.64 3.07
CA GLU A 1 20.25 16.60 2.55
C GLU A 1 18.82 16.06 2.46
N LEU A 2 18.60 14.79 2.10
CA LEU A 2 17.25 14.20 1.95
C LEU A 2 16.43 14.20 3.26
N MET A 3 17.04 13.80 4.39
CA MET A 3 16.35 13.80 5.70
C MET A 3 15.84 15.20 6.11
N ALA A 4 16.66 16.23 5.93
CA ALA A 4 16.27 17.61 6.22
C ALA A 4 15.10 18.07 5.32
N THR A 5 15.05 17.59 4.08
CA THR A 5 13.95 17.88 3.16
C THR A 5 12.65 17.21 3.60
N VAL A 6 12.70 15.95 4.05
CA VAL A 6 11.55 15.24 4.61
C VAL A 6 11.05 15.94 5.88
N TYR A 7 11.96 16.35 6.77
CA TYR A 7 11.61 17.11 7.97
C TYR A 7 10.87 18.41 7.63
N ARG A 8 11.41 19.22 6.70
CA ARG A 8 10.74 20.45 6.25
C ARG A 8 9.36 20.17 5.64
N LYS A 9 9.19 19.05 4.94
CA LYS A 9 7.87 18.64 4.41
C LYS A 9 6.89 18.34 5.53
N ILE A 10 7.30 17.63 6.59
CA ILE A 10 6.43 17.36 7.75
C ILE A 10 5.97 18.67 8.39
N GLU A 11 6.88 19.61 8.62
CA GLU A 11 6.55 20.92 9.20
C GLU A 11 5.58 21.71 8.32
N ARG A 12 5.74 21.63 7.00
CA ARG A 12 4.80 22.22 6.04
C ARG A 12 3.40 21.57 6.15
N GLU A 13 3.30 20.24 6.21
CA GLU A 13 2.01 19.55 6.33
C GLU A 13 1.30 19.90 7.66
N LYS A 14 2.06 20.00 8.76
CA LYS A 14 1.53 20.44 10.06
C LYS A 14 0.95 21.85 9.98
N ALA A 15 1.70 22.79 9.39
CA ALA A 15 1.22 24.16 9.19
C ALA A 15 -0.03 24.20 8.29
N LEU A 16 -0.10 23.35 7.26
CA LEU A 16 -1.26 23.25 6.38
C LEU A 16 -2.51 22.79 7.15
N ILE A 17 -2.39 21.79 8.02
CA ILE A 17 -3.51 21.34 8.87
C ILE A 17 -4.00 22.48 9.77
N THR A 18 -3.09 23.23 10.40
CA THR A 18 -3.48 24.36 11.26
C THR A 18 -4.20 25.44 10.45
N ALA A 19 -3.65 25.83 9.29
CA ALA A 19 -4.28 26.81 8.42
C ALA A 19 -5.66 26.34 7.91
N ALA A 20 -5.76 25.08 7.49
CA ALA A 20 -7.01 24.48 7.04
C ALA A 20 -8.05 24.42 8.17
N THR A 21 -7.63 24.10 9.40
CA THR A 21 -8.51 24.08 10.57
C THR A 21 -9.06 25.48 10.87
N ASN A 22 -8.22 26.51 10.78
CA ASN A 22 -8.67 27.90 10.93
C ASN A 22 -9.65 28.29 9.83
N MET A 23 -9.38 27.92 8.58
CA MET A 23 -10.30 28.17 7.45
C MET A 23 -11.66 27.49 7.64
N ARG A 24 -11.67 26.27 8.21
CA ARG A 24 -12.91 25.53 8.53
C ARG A 24 -13.77 26.28 9.53
N GLN A 25 -13.15 26.95 10.50
CA GLN A 25 -13.83 27.74 11.52
C GLN A 25 -14.30 29.10 11.01
N SER A 26 -13.64 29.64 9.98
CA SER A 26 -13.96 30.96 9.42
C SER A 26 -14.88 30.91 8.19
N THR A 27 -15.51 29.78 7.88
CA THR A 27 -16.33 29.63 6.69
C THR A 27 -17.51 28.67 6.88
N ASP A 28 -18.69 29.16 6.53
CA ASP A 28 -19.95 28.38 6.54
C ASP A 28 -20.31 27.80 5.16
N ASN A 29 -19.45 27.99 4.16
CA ASN A 29 -19.67 27.45 2.82
C ASN A 29 -19.38 25.93 2.79
N PRO A 30 -20.38 25.08 2.47
CA PRO A 30 -20.22 23.63 2.50
C PRO A 30 -19.18 23.11 1.49
N LEU A 31 -19.01 23.77 0.34
CA LEU A 31 -18.02 23.38 -0.66
C LEU A 31 -16.59 23.63 -0.15
N VAL A 32 -16.39 24.75 0.54
CA VAL A 32 -15.08 25.09 1.13
C VAL A 32 -14.80 24.13 2.30
N GLN A 33 -15.78 23.85 3.15
CA GLN A 33 -15.65 22.87 4.23
C GLN A 33 -15.25 21.49 3.71
N GLN A 34 -15.91 20.99 2.66
CA GLN A 34 -15.58 19.69 2.07
C GLN A 34 -14.12 19.64 1.57
N ARG A 35 -13.67 20.71 0.90
CA ARG A 35 -12.29 20.80 0.39
C ARG A 35 -11.28 20.89 1.54
N VAL A 36 -11.57 21.70 2.55
CA VAL A 36 -10.74 21.85 3.75
C VAL A 36 -10.64 20.52 4.52
N ASP A 37 -11.75 19.80 4.67
CA ASP A 37 -11.80 18.49 5.33
C ASP A 37 -11.07 17.41 4.52
N ALA A 38 -11.11 17.47 3.19
CA ALA A 38 -10.28 16.62 2.34
C ALA A 38 -8.79 16.92 2.54
N ASN A 39 -8.40 18.20 2.51
CA ASN A 39 -7.01 18.63 2.72
C ASN A 39 -6.48 18.21 4.09
N ILE A 40 -7.27 18.35 5.15
CA ILE A 40 -6.87 17.91 6.50
C ILE A 40 -6.63 16.40 6.53
N ARG A 41 -7.51 15.60 5.92
CA ARG A 41 -7.36 14.14 5.87
C ARG A 41 -6.11 13.73 5.09
N ASP A 42 -5.85 14.36 3.96
CA ASP A 42 -4.72 14.02 3.12
C ASP A 42 -3.39 14.50 3.73
N SER A 43 -3.32 15.70 4.31
CA SER A 43 -2.13 16.15 5.04
C SER A 43 -1.82 15.26 6.25
N ARG A 44 -2.82 14.73 6.95
CA ARG A 44 -2.59 13.74 8.02
C ARG A 44 -1.95 12.47 7.49
N LYS A 45 -2.42 11.93 6.36
CA LYS A 45 -1.79 10.77 5.71
C LYS A 45 -0.37 11.08 5.26
N ASN A 46 -0.14 12.27 4.71
CA ASN A 46 1.19 12.70 4.28
C ASN A 46 2.17 12.76 5.46
N ILE A 47 1.74 13.28 6.62
CA ILE A 47 2.58 13.29 7.83
C ILE A 47 3.00 11.88 8.20
N VAL A 48 2.04 10.95 8.33
CA VAL A 48 2.33 9.54 8.68
C VAL A 48 3.33 8.92 7.71
N TYR A 49 3.11 9.11 6.40
CA TYR A 49 4.02 8.61 5.37
C TYR A 49 5.42 9.22 5.46
N LEU A 50 5.52 10.52 5.67
CA LEU A 50 6.81 11.22 5.77
C LEU A 50 7.56 10.85 7.05
N GLU A 51 6.86 10.61 8.16
CA GLU A 51 7.42 10.13 9.42
C GLU A 51 8.01 8.72 9.26
N GLU A 52 7.26 7.82 8.61
CA GLU A 52 7.76 6.48 8.26
C GLU A 52 8.98 6.58 7.33
N LYS A 53 8.92 7.42 6.30
CA LYS A 53 10.05 7.67 5.39
C LYS A 53 11.27 8.20 6.11
N MET A 54 11.09 9.08 7.09
CA MET A 54 12.20 9.60 7.90
C MET A 54 12.87 8.48 8.69
N ARG A 55 12.08 7.60 9.32
CA ARG A 55 12.59 6.44 10.06
C ARG A 55 13.38 5.50 9.16
N GLU A 56 12.85 5.18 7.98
CA GLU A 56 13.56 4.36 6.99
C GLU A 56 14.90 4.97 6.59
N LEU A 57 14.93 6.27 6.33
CA LEU A 57 16.17 6.98 5.98
C LEU A 57 17.19 6.95 7.12
N GLN A 58 16.74 7.08 8.37
CA GLN A 58 17.60 7.01 9.55
C GLN A 58 18.24 5.63 9.70
N ILE A 59 17.46 4.56 9.57
CA ILE A 59 17.96 3.18 9.61
C ILE A 59 18.96 2.95 8.48
N ARG A 60 18.65 3.39 7.26
CA ARG A 60 19.56 3.24 6.11
C ARG A 60 20.88 4.00 6.31
N LYS A 61 20.83 5.20 6.89
CA LYS A 61 22.03 5.97 7.20
C LYS A 61 22.88 5.23 8.25
N MET A 62 22.26 4.79 9.35
CA MET A 62 22.95 4.04 10.40
C MET A 62 23.55 2.71 9.90
N GLY A 63 22.84 1.98 9.04
CA GLY A 63 23.33 0.74 8.43
C GLY A 63 24.46 0.93 7.42
N ARG A 64 24.62 2.15 6.87
CA ARG A 64 25.72 2.50 5.96
C ARG A 64 26.95 2.97 6.74
N ASP A 65 26.74 3.75 7.80
CA ASP A 65 27.81 4.29 8.64
C ASP A 65 28.36 3.24 9.64
N GLY A 66 27.60 2.18 9.95
CA GLY A 66 28.01 1.09 10.86
C GLY A 66 28.73 -0.10 10.21
N GLY A 67 29.01 -0.07 8.90
CA GLY A 67 29.50 -1.23 8.12
C GLY A 67 30.75 -1.01 7.27
N GLN A 68 31.42 0.15 7.38
CA GLN A 68 32.66 0.42 6.64
C GLN A 68 33.81 0.68 7.62
N SER A 69 34.50 -0.40 8.00
CA SER A 69 35.89 -0.34 8.42
C SER A 69 36.77 -0.55 7.17
N PRO A 70 37.51 0.46 6.68
CA PRO A 70 38.46 0.29 5.61
C PRO A 70 39.87 0.29 6.18
N ASP A 71 40.34 -0.83 6.71
CA ASP A 71 41.77 -1.18 6.78
C ASP A 71 41.93 -2.57 7.40
N GLN A 72 42.50 -3.54 6.67
CA GLN A 72 43.76 -4.20 7.06
C GLN A 72 44.08 -5.37 6.11
N PRO A 73 45.22 -5.33 5.38
CA PRO A 73 45.75 -6.44 4.59
C PRO A 73 46.82 -7.24 5.39
N GLY A 74 46.77 -8.57 5.31
CA GLY A 74 47.81 -9.50 5.80
C GLY A 74 47.68 -9.84 7.31
N SER A 75 47.79 -11.09 7.79
CA SER A 75 48.70 -12.18 7.39
C SER A 75 48.24 -13.55 7.96
N PRO A 76 48.85 -14.68 7.52
CA PRO A 76 48.32 -16.05 7.65
C PRO A 76 48.93 -16.88 8.80
N ALA A 77 48.44 -18.13 8.95
CA ALA A 77 48.84 -19.24 9.86
C ALA A 77 48.04 -19.29 11.19
N SER A 78 47.43 -20.40 11.65
CA SER A 78 47.50 -21.82 11.26
C SER A 78 46.37 -22.63 11.95
N PRO A 79 46.16 -23.92 11.61
CA PRO A 79 44.84 -24.57 11.57
C PRO A 79 44.58 -25.55 12.72
N ARG A 80 43.38 -25.55 13.31
CA ARG A 80 42.79 -26.72 14.01
C ARG A 80 41.26 -26.61 14.05
N GLY A 81 40.56 -27.60 13.51
CA GLY A 81 39.13 -27.80 13.80
C GLY A 81 38.30 -28.06 12.55
N ALA A 82 37.93 -29.32 12.37
CA ALA A 82 37.21 -29.86 11.24
C ALA A 82 35.83 -29.21 10.98
N SER A 83 35.53 -29.11 9.69
CA SER A 83 34.20 -29.27 9.06
C SER A 83 33.09 -28.29 9.46
N ARG A 84 33.03 -27.19 8.69
CA ARG A 84 31.83 -26.55 8.14
C ARG A 84 30.64 -26.35 9.09
N GLY A 85 30.50 -25.10 9.55
CA GLY A 85 29.25 -24.39 9.36
C GLY A 85 28.49 -23.97 10.62
N TYR A 86 28.79 -22.75 11.07
CA TYR A 86 27.86 -21.78 11.65
C TYR A 86 27.38 -22.01 13.10
N GLY A 87 28.03 -21.30 14.02
CA GLY A 87 27.52 -21.09 15.38
C GLY A 87 26.54 -19.91 15.48
N SER A 88 25.75 -19.96 16.56
CA SER A 88 25.21 -18.80 17.30
C SER A 88 24.12 -17.95 16.62
N GLY A 89 22.93 -18.53 16.52
CA GLY A 89 21.65 -17.83 16.59
C GLY A 89 20.63 -18.77 17.25
N PRO A 90 19.52 -18.28 17.83
CA PRO A 90 18.41 -19.16 18.19
C PRO A 90 18.03 -19.99 16.95
N PRO A 91 17.64 -21.26 17.13
CA PRO A 91 17.44 -22.16 16.01
C PRO A 91 16.42 -21.56 15.03
N PRO A 92 16.66 -21.65 13.71
CA PRO A 92 15.66 -21.28 12.73
C PRO A 92 14.38 -22.11 12.98
N PRO A 93 13.18 -21.57 12.73
CA PRO A 93 11.96 -22.37 12.79
C PRO A 93 12.13 -23.61 11.90
N PRO A 94 11.57 -24.77 12.29
CA PRO A 94 11.70 -26.01 11.53
C PRO A 94 11.35 -25.75 10.06
N LYS A 95 12.30 -26.04 9.16
CA LYS A 95 11.95 -26.19 7.75
C LYS A 95 11.20 -27.50 7.65
N ASP A 96 9.91 -27.44 7.35
CA ASP A 96 9.06 -28.59 7.07
C ASP A 96 9.48 -29.25 5.75
N ASP A 97 10.71 -29.77 5.69
CA ASP A 97 11.27 -30.51 4.57
C ASP A 97 11.63 -31.90 5.07
N GLY A 98 10.60 -32.72 5.24
CA GLY A 98 10.70 -34.03 5.89
C GLY A 98 9.62 -35.04 5.52
N GLY A 99 9.08 -34.95 4.30
CA GLY A 99 8.67 -36.10 3.49
C GLY A 99 7.70 -37.12 4.10
N ARG A 100 6.41 -36.98 3.81
CA ARG A 100 5.53 -38.11 3.52
C ARG A 100 5.21 -38.10 2.02
N TYR A 101 6.05 -38.76 1.23
CA TYR A 101 5.68 -39.22 -0.10
C TYR A 101 4.60 -40.29 0.02
N ALA A 102 3.34 -39.91 -0.25
CA ALA A 102 2.35 -40.73 -0.95
C ALA A 102 0.99 -40.02 -0.92
N SER A 103 0.70 -39.22 -1.95
CA SER A 103 -0.43 -39.48 -2.85
C SER A 103 -0.49 -38.30 -3.83
N ASN A 104 0.07 -38.50 -5.02
CA ASN A 104 -0.46 -37.78 -6.16
C ASN A 104 -1.91 -38.22 -6.28
N ASP A 105 -2.87 -37.34 -6.04
CA ASP A 105 -4.07 -37.25 -6.86
C ASP A 105 -4.93 -36.08 -6.39
N ARG A 106 -4.97 -35.07 -7.27
CA ARG A 106 -6.07 -34.12 -7.52
C ARG A 106 -6.57 -33.27 -6.36
N GLY A 107 -6.50 -31.96 -6.61
CA GLY A 107 -6.91 -30.93 -5.68
C GLY A 107 -8.35 -31.03 -5.22
N ASP A 108 -8.57 -30.50 -4.03
CA ASP A 108 -9.89 -30.29 -3.48
C ASP A 108 -9.88 -28.96 -2.71
N TYR A 109 -10.58 -28.00 -3.30
CA TYR A 109 -10.72 -26.64 -2.83
C TYR A 109 -11.95 -26.61 -1.93
N GLY A 110 -11.79 -26.77 -0.62
CA GLY A 110 -12.91 -26.58 0.31
C GLY A 110 -12.83 -27.36 1.62
N ASP A 111 -12.10 -26.83 2.60
CA ASP A 111 -12.44 -27.08 4.00
C ASP A 111 -13.32 -25.93 4.49
N VAL A 112 -14.61 -26.02 4.14
CA VAL A 112 -15.67 -25.22 4.78
C VAL A 112 -16.03 -25.95 6.06
N GLY A 113 -15.63 -25.38 7.20
CA GLY A 113 -15.96 -25.90 8.53
C GLY A 113 -17.47 -26.16 8.72
N PRO A 114 -17.84 -26.94 9.74
CA PRO A 114 -19.18 -27.51 9.91
C PRO A 114 -20.20 -26.42 10.30
N GLY A 115 -20.68 -25.73 9.28
CA GLY A 115 -21.70 -24.67 9.32
C GLY A 115 -22.12 -24.25 7.90
N GLY A 116 -21.87 -25.12 6.91
CA GLY A 116 -22.20 -24.90 5.51
C GLY A 116 -23.71 -24.83 5.31
N TYR A 117 -24.16 -23.68 4.82
CA TYR A 117 -25.51 -23.43 4.38
C TYR A 117 -25.95 -24.49 3.35
N SER A 118 -27.00 -25.21 3.74
CA SER A 118 -28.07 -25.76 2.92
C SER A 118 -27.68 -26.45 1.60
N GLN A 119 -27.41 -27.74 1.77
CA GLN A 119 -27.90 -28.80 0.88
C GLN A 119 -29.31 -28.52 0.32
N GLY A 120 -29.41 -28.60 -1.01
CA GLY A 120 -30.56 -29.21 -1.69
C GLY A 120 -31.74 -28.30 -2.01
N GLY A 121 -31.98 -28.10 -3.32
CA GLY A 121 -33.35 -27.90 -3.81
C GLY A 121 -33.51 -26.87 -4.91
N THR A 122 -33.61 -27.38 -6.14
CA THR A 122 -34.52 -26.91 -7.21
C THR A 122 -34.47 -25.43 -7.61
N GLY A 123 -34.05 -25.17 -8.86
CA GLY A 123 -34.10 -23.87 -9.50
C GLY A 123 -35.51 -23.28 -9.59
N ALA A 124 -35.83 -22.42 -8.63
CA ALA A 124 -36.92 -21.47 -8.70
C ALA A 124 -36.38 -20.11 -8.21
N MET A 125 -36.15 -19.20 -9.16
CA MET A 125 -35.87 -17.80 -8.83
C MET A 125 -37.05 -17.23 -8.02
N PRO A 126 -36.82 -16.48 -6.93
CA PRO A 126 -37.89 -15.81 -6.22
C PRO A 126 -38.60 -14.83 -7.16
N PRO A 127 -39.94 -14.68 -7.08
CA PRO A 127 -40.67 -13.75 -7.92
C PRO A 127 -40.12 -12.33 -7.76
N ARG A 128 -39.79 -11.74 -8.91
CA ARG A 128 -39.22 -10.41 -9.10
C ARG A 128 -40.03 -9.37 -8.30
N ALA A 129 -39.36 -8.58 -7.47
CA ALA A 129 -39.98 -7.47 -6.74
C ALA A 129 -40.71 -6.50 -7.70
N PRO A 130 -41.84 -5.87 -7.29
CA PRO A 130 -42.73 -5.10 -8.18
C PRO A 130 -42.18 -3.71 -8.58
N TYR A 131 -40.90 -3.44 -8.35
CA TYR A 131 -40.28 -2.18 -8.76
C TYR A 131 -39.65 -2.36 -10.15
N GLY A 132 -40.24 -1.67 -11.13
CA GLY A 132 -39.78 -1.66 -12.52
C GLY A 132 -38.32 -1.23 -12.66
N ASP A 133 -37.63 -1.87 -13.60
CA ASP A 133 -36.23 -1.61 -13.96
C ASP A 133 -36.08 -0.15 -14.46
N PRO A 134 -35.43 0.75 -13.70
CA PRO A 134 -35.30 2.16 -14.08
C PRO A 134 -34.07 2.32 -14.97
N ARG A 135 -34.09 1.73 -16.16
CA ARG A 135 -33.10 2.04 -17.21
C ARG A 135 -33.72 3.00 -18.21
N PRO A 136 -33.66 4.32 -17.96
CA PRO A 136 -33.95 5.31 -18.99
C PRO A 136 -32.79 5.33 -19.99
N ASP A 137 -33.13 4.95 -21.22
CA ASP A 137 -32.63 5.48 -22.49
C ASP A 137 -31.10 5.66 -22.65
N THR A 138 -30.55 4.83 -23.53
CA THR A 138 -29.24 4.98 -24.17
C THR A 138 -29.06 6.38 -24.78
N SER A 139 -28.57 7.33 -24.00
CA SER A 139 -28.18 8.65 -24.49
C SER A 139 -26.89 8.53 -25.31
N ILE A 140 -27.06 8.44 -26.63
CA ILE A 140 -26.05 8.63 -27.67
C ILE A 140 -25.14 9.81 -27.28
N PRO A 141 -23.81 9.64 -27.17
CA PRO A 141 -22.93 10.77 -26.89
C PRO A 141 -22.95 11.73 -28.09
N LYS A 142 -23.54 12.92 -27.89
CA LYS A 142 -23.52 14.02 -28.86
C LYS A 142 -22.08 14.37 -29.19
N ALA A 143 -21.72 14.22 -30.46
CA ALA A 143 -20.40 14.55 -31.00
C ALA A 143 -20.03 16.00 -30.64
N ARG A 144 -18.81 16.19 -30.11
CA ARG A 144 -18.27 17.52 -29.83
C ARG A 144 -18.00 18.23 -31.16
N PRO A 145 -18.48 19.48 -31.36
CA PRO A 145 -18.10 20.26 -32.53
C PRO A 145 -16.58 20.54 -32.49
N ASN A 146 -15.85 20.06 -33.50
CA ASN A 146 -14.44 20.39 -33.71
C ASN A 146 -14.34 21.66 -34.56
N PHE A 147 -13.86 22.77 -33.98
CA PHE A 147 -13.49 23.97 -34.73
C PHE A 147 -12.00 23.96 -35.00
N SER A 148 -11.57 23.29 -36.08
CA SER A 148 -10.22 23.46 -36.62
C SER A 148 -10.32 23.98 -38.04
N LYS A 149 -10.54 25.28 -38.17
CA LYS A 149 -10.25 26.04 -39.39
C LYS A 149 -9.51 27.31 -38.99
N LEU A 150 -8.23 27.16 -38.67
CA LEU A 150 -7.29 28.28 -38.75
C LEU A 150 -6.86 28.36 -40.22
N GLY A 151 -7.46 29.29 -40.95
CA GLY A 151 -7.11 29.57 -42.34
C GLY A 151 -5.64 30.01 -42.42
N LYS A 152 -4.87 29.36 -43.28
CA LYS A 152 -3.60 29.93 -43.73
C LYS A 152 -3.94 31.14 -44.58
N LEU A 153 -3.64 32.32 -44.06
CA LEU A 153 -3.48 33.52 -44.88
C LEU A 153 -2.20 33.34 -45.70
N SER A 154 -2.36 33.24 -47.02
CA SER A 154 -1.31 33.44 -48.02
C SER A 154 -1.83 34.41 -49.05
#